data_AF-A0A359EE81-F1
#
_entry.id   AF-A0A359EE81-F1
#
_cell.length_a   1.000
_cell.length_b   1.000
_cell.length_c   1.000
_cell.angle_alpha   90.00
_cell.angle_beta   90.00
_cell.angle_gamma   90.00
#
_symmetry.space_group_name_H-M   'P 1'
#
loop_
_entity.id
_entity.type
_entity.pdbx_description
1 polymer ?
#
loop_
_entity_poly.entity_id
_entity_poly.type
_entity_poly.pdbx_seq_one_letter_code
_entity_poly.pdbx_strand_id
1 'polypeptide(L)'
;MNHQPFENWLFSEEPLPENDERTLRNHLADCEQCSSLEDAWLDVANLFETVPEVDPAPGFVNRWQITLEADRVAAKAARQRWQSWILLVLIANGAALALVLTGVQLFRTYGSFSEFVLSWVYRAATLVVIASGIQNVFVTLARTLPILVPTSWWVGIVITLSMSTLLWIVSMAKLTSLPRRTS
;
A
#
# COMPACT_ATOMS: atom_id res chain seq x y z
N MET A 1 -21.02 -41.26 51.04
CA MET A 1 -20.16 -40.09 51.38
C MET A 1 -20.16 -39.16 50.16
N ASN A 2 -19.65 -37.94 50.27
CA ASN A 2 -19.60 -37.03 49.11
C ASN A 2 -18.37 -37.36 48.25
N HIS A 3 -18.56 -37.84 47.02
CA HIS A 3 -17.49 -38.27 46.10
C HIS A 3 -16.92 -37.13 45.25
N GLN A 4 -17.67 -36.02 45.13
CA GLN A 4 -17.37 -34.90 44.25
C GLN A 4 -15.95 -34.31 44.37
N PRO A 5 -15.36 -34.09 45.56
CA PRO A 5 -14.02 -33.51 45.65
C PRO A 5 -12.93 -34.45 45.08
N PHE A 6 -13.10 -35.76 45.24
CA PHE A 6 -12.13 -36.75 44.76
C PHE A 6 -12.22 -36.94 43.24
N GLU A 7 -13.43 -36.91 42.68
CA GLU A 7 -13.63 -36.92 41.23
C GLU A 7 -12.99 -35.69 40.57
N ASN A 8 -13.17 -34.51 41.15
CA ASN A 8 -12.54 -33.29 40.65
C ASN A 8 -11.01 -33.35 40.69
N TRP A 9 -10.44 -33.95 41.74
CA TRP A 9 -9.00 -34.13 41.85
C TRP A 9 -8.45 -35.15 40.84
N LEU A 10 -9.21 -36.21 40.56
CA LEU A 10 -8.83 -37.25 39.61
C LEU A 10 -8.74 -36.73 38.16
N PHE A 11 -9.64 -35.81 37.78
CA PHE A 11 -9.66 -35.20 36.45
C PHE A 11 -8.80 -33.93 36.33
N SER A 12 -8.15 -33.51 37.41
CA SER A 12 -7.28 -32.34 37.41
C SER A 12 -5.96 -32.65 36.72
N GLU A 13 -5.58 -31.85 35.72
CA GLU A 13 -4.23 -31.88 35.13
C GLU A 13 -3.20 -31.14 36.01
N GLU A 14 -3.65 -30.41 37.04
CA GLU A 14 -2.78 -29.70 37.98
C GLU A 14 -2.29 -30.62 39.11
N PRO A 15 -1.00 -30.54 39.49
CA PRO A 15 -0.45 -31.33 40.59
C PRO A 15 -1.08 -30.94 41.93
N LEU A 16 -1.59 -31.94 42.65
CA LEU A 16 -2.22 -31.77 43.96
C LEU A 16 -1.19 -31.51 45.06
N PRO A 17 -1.53 -30.72 46.11
CA PRO A 17 -0.72 -30.62 47.32
C PRO A 17 -0.55 -31.98 48.00
N GLU A 18 0.61 -32.26 48.62
CA GLU A 18 0.93 -33.57 49.24
C GLU A 18 -0.13 -34.07 50.23
N ASN A 19 -0.79 -33.16 50.95
CA ASN A 19 -1.83 -33.51 51.92
C ASN A 19 -3.12 -34.01 51.22
N ASP A 20 -3.48 -33.40 50.11
CA ASP A 20 -4.68 -33.72 49.35
C ASP A 20 -4.45 -34.99 48.52
N GLU A 21 -3.24 -35.16 47.99
CA GLU A 21 -2.83 -36.39 47.31
C GLU A 21 -2.88 -37.61 48.26
N ARG A 22 -2.39 -37.47 49.50
CA ARG A 22 -2.47 -38.53 50.51
C ARG A 22 -3.92 -38.86 50.86
N THR A 23 -4.77 -37.83 50.93
CA THR A 23 -6.21 -37.98 51.22
C THR A 23 -6.92 -38.70 50.08
N LEU A 24 -6.58 -38.37 48.82
CA LEU A 24 -7.08 -39.04 47.62
C LEU A 24 -6.68 -40.53 47.59
N ARG A 25 -5.40 -40.86 47.81
CA ARG A 25 -4.92 -42.25 47.84
C ARG A 25 -5.61 -43.11 48.91
N ASN A 26 -5.83 -42.54 50.09
CA ASN A 26 -6.58 -43.23 51.15
C ASN A 26 -8.04 -43.48 50.73
N HIS A 27 -8.67 -42.53 50.05
CA HIS A 27 -10.05 -42.68 49.56
C HIS A 27 -10.16 -43.75 48.47
N LEU A 28 -9.20 -43.79 47.54
CA LEU A 28 -9.14 -44.80 46.47
C LEU A 28 -8.98 -46.22 47.01
N ALA A 29 -8.27 -46.40 48.13
CA ALA A 29 -8.11 -47.71 48.77
C ALA A 29 -9.41 -48.25 49.41
N ASP A 30 -10.29 -47.36 49.87
CA ASP A 30 -11.53 -47.73 50.58
C ASP A 30 -12.80 -47.61 49.71
N CYS A 31 -12.70 -46.98 48.53
CA CYS A 31 -13.83 -46.70 47.65
C CYS A 31 -13.67 -47.30 46.25
N GLU A 32 -14.34 -48.43 46.01
CA GLU A 32 -14.36 -49.15 44.73
C GLU A 32 -14.84 -48.29 43.55
N GLN A 33 -15.79 -47.37 43.78
CA GLN A 33 -16.29 -46.46 42.75
C GLN A 33 -15.23 -45.47 42.27
N CYS A 34 -14.47 -44.87 43.19
CA CYS A 34 -13.43 -43.91 42.81
C CYS A 34 -12.17 -44.60 42.26
N SER A 35 -11.84 -45.80 42.75
CA SER A 35 -10.75 -46.62 42.18
C SER A 35 -11.05 -47.07 40.75
N SER A 36 -12.26 -47.57 40.48
CA SER A 36 -12.63 -47.93 39.10
C SER A 36 -12.67 -46.72 38.15
N LEU A 37 -12.97 -45.53 38.66
CA LEU A 37 -12.91 -44.28 37.90
C LEU A 37 -11.46 -43.88 37.56
N GLU A 38 -10.53 -44.05 38.50
CA GLU A 38 -9.10 -43.82 38.29
C GLU A 38 -8.54 -44.75 37.22
N ASP A 39 -8.83 -46.05 37.31
CA ASP A 39 -8.40 -47.03 36.32
C ASP A 39 -8.95 -46.68 34.92
N ALA A 40 -10.25 -46.34 34.83
CA ALA A 40 -10.86 -45.94 33.56
C ALA A 40 -10.25 -44.64 33.00
N TRP A 41 -9.87 -43.70 33.85
CA TRP A 41 -9.24 -42.45 33.43
C TRP A 41 -7.80 -42.67 32.93
N LEU A 42 -7.03 -43.52 33.62
CA LEU A 42 -5.70 -43.93 33.20
C LEU A 42 -5.74 -44.68 31.86
N ASP A 43 -6.74 -45.52 31.63
CA ASP A 43 -6.94 -46.19 30.33
C ASP A 43 -7.19 -45.21 29.19
N VAL A 44 -7.98 -44.15 29.44
CA VAL A 44 -8.23 -43.09 28.46
C VAL A 44 -6.96 -42.28 28.19
N ALA A 45 -6.22 -41.89 29.24
CA ALA A 45 -4.95 -41.17 29.10
C ALA A 45 -3.94 -42.01 28.29
N ASN A 46 -3.80 -43.29 28.62
CA ASN A 46 -2.98 -44.23 27.87
C ASN A 46 -3.44 -44.35 26.41
N LEU A 47 -4.75 -44.36 26.14
CA LEU A 47 -5.25 -44.37 24.76
C LEU A 47 -4.78 -43.14 23.99
N PHE A 48 -4.86 -41.95 24.58
CA PHE A 48 -4.39 -40.72 23.92
C PHE A 48 -2.88 -40.69 23.70
N GLU A 49 -2.09 -41.25 24.62
CA GLU A 49 -0.63 -41.34 24.47
C GLU A 49 -0.18 -42.43 23.48
N THR A 50 -0.96 -43.50 23.32
CA THR A 50 -0.62 -44.64 22.46
C THR A 50 -1.22 -44.55 21.06
N VAL A 51 -2.16 -43.63 20.82
CA VAL A 51 -2.70 -43.37 19.48
C VAL A 51 -1.56 -42.89 18.58
N PRO A 52 -1.32 -43.56 17.44
CA PRO A 52 -0.26 -43.16 16.52
C PRO A 52 -0.55 -41.79 15.93
N GLU A 53 0.49 -40.97 15.81
CA GLU A 53 0.41 -39.69 15.12
C GLU A 53 0.00 -39.91 13.66
N VAL A 54 -1.04 -39.20 13.22
CA VAL A 54 -1.58 -39.32 11.87
C VAL A 54 -0.82 -38.37 10.96
N ASP A 55 -0.01 -38.93 10.07
CA ASP A 55 0.68 -38.15 9.05
C ASP A 55 -0.29 -37.54 8.04
N PRO A 56 -0.01 -36.31 7.56
CA PRO A 56 -0.81 -35.70 6.52
C PRO A 56 -0.76 -36.55 5.24
N ALA A 57 -1.92 -36.69 4.59
CA ALA A 57 -2.01 -37.44 3.34
C ALA A 57 -1.00 -36.91 2.29
N PRO A 58 -0.39 -37.80 1.48
CA PRO A 58 0.57 -37.40 0.46
C PRO A 58 0.07 -36.21 -0.40
N GLY A 59 0.97 -35.26 -0.66
CA GLY A 59 0.67 -34.06 -1.42
C GLY A 59 -0.14 -32.98 -0.69
N PHE A 60 -0.37 -33.12 0.63
CA PHE A 60 -1.03 -32.09 1.45
C PHE A 60 -0.39 -30.71 1.27
N VAL A 61 0.93 -30.62 1.39
CA VAL A 61 1.68 -29.36 1.25
C VAL A 61 1.41 -28.70 -0.11
N ASN A 62 1.43 -29.50 -1.18
CA ASN A 62 1.20 -29.00 -2.53
C ASN A 62 -0.23 -28.47 -2.70
N ARG A 63 -1.25 -29.24 -2.25
CA ARG A 63 -2.65 -28.78 -2.29
C ARG A 63 -2.85 -27.50 -1.48
N TRP A 64 -2.24 -27.43 -0.30
CA TRP A 64 -2.33 -26.26 0.57
C TRP A 64 -1.69 -25.02 -0.07
N GLN A 65 -0.51 -25.16 -0.67
CA GLN A 65 0.18 -24.07 -1.37
C GLN A 65 -0.65 -23.54 -2.54
N ILE A 66 -1.23 -24.43 -3.35
CA ILE A 66 -2.08 -24.04 -4.49
C ILE A 66 -3.29 -23.23 -4.02
N THR A 67 -4.00 -23.71 -2.99
CA THR A 67 -5.16 -22.99 -2.44
C THR A 67 -4.75 -21.63 -1.87
N LEU A 68 -3.65 -21.58 -1.12
CA LEU A 68 -3.15 -20.35 -0.51
C LEU A 68 -2.78 -19.30 -1.56
N GLU A 69 -2.18 -19.71 -2.68
CA GLU A 69 -1.86 -18.82 -3.78
C GLU A 69 -3.12 -18.29 -4.48
N ALA A 70 -4.10 -19.17 -4.74
CA ALA A 70 -5.38 -18.78 -5.31
C ALA A 70 -6.10 -17.74 -4.44
N ASP A 71 -6.17 -17.98 -3.12
CA ASP A 71 -6.80 -17.06 -2.17
C ASP A 71 -6.05 -15.72 -2.08
N ARG A 72 -4.71 -15.75 -2.10
CA ARG A 72 -3.90 -14.53 -2.13
C ARG A 72 -4.14 -13.70 -3.38
N VAL A 73 -4.26 -14.34 -4.54
CA VAL A 73 -4.56 -13.66 -5.81
C VAL A 73 -5.96 -13.06 -5.77
N ALA A 74 -6.96 -13.81 -5.30
CA ALA A 74 -8.34 -13.33 -5.17
C ALA A 74 -8.44 -12.14 -4.21
N ALA A 75 -7.80 -12.21 -3.04
CA ALA A 75 -7.77 -11.14 -2.05
C ALA A 75 -7.07 -9.87 -2.59
N LYS A 76 -5.95 -10.03 -3.31
CA LYS A 76 -5.27 -8.90 -3.97
C LYS A 76 -6.16 -8.25 -5.03
N ALA A 77 -6.83 -9.03 -5.87
CA ALA A 77 -7.73 -8.51 -6.90
C ALA A 77 -8.92 -7.77 -6.29
N ALA A 78 -9.52 -8.31 -5.22
CA ALA A 78 -10.60 -7.65 -4.49
C ALA A 78 -10.16 -6.31 -3.89
N ARG A 79 -8.98 -6.27 -3.26
CA ARG A 79 -8.41 -5.03 -2.70
C ARG A 79 -8.11 -4.00 -3.77
N GLN A 80 -7.54 -4.40 -4.91
CA GLN A 80 -7.27 -3.51 -6.04
C GLN A 80 -8.56 -2.93 -6.63
N ARG A 81 -9.61 -3.74 -6.78
CA ARG A 81 -10.93 -3.27 -7.23
C ARG A 81 -11.51 -2.25 -6.25
N TRP A 82 -11.46 -2.53 -4.96
CA TRP A 82 -11.94 -1.61 -3.93
C TRP A 82 -11.18 -0.28 -3.93
N GLN A 83 -9.86 -0.31 -4.01
CA GLN A 83 -9.02 0.90 -4.13
C GLN A 83 -9.35 1.70 -5.40
N SER A 84 -9.54 1.01 -6.53
CA SER A 84 -9.91 1.65 -7.79
C SER A 84 -11.29 2.31 -7.71
N TRP A 85 -12.25 1.65 -7.06
CA TRP A 85 -13.58 2.21 -6.81
C TRP A 85 -13.54 3.44 -5.90
N ILE A 86 -12.79 3.39 -4.80
CA ILE A 86 -12.60 4.56 -3.93
C ILE A 86 -11.99 5.72 -4.71
N LEU A 87 -10.95 5.46 -5.50
CA LEU A 87 -10.29 6.49 -6.31
C LEU A 87 -11.26 7.08 -7.33
N LEU A 88 -12.03 6.25 -8.04
CA LEU A 88 -13.05 6.70 -8.99
C LEU A 88 -14.10 7.58 -8.33
N VAL A 89 -14.63 7.15 -7.18
CA VAL A 89 -15.62 7.92 -6.42
C VAL A 89 -15.02 9.26 -5.98
N LEU A 90 -13.78 9.26 -5.48
CA LEU A 90 -13.11 10.49 -5.04
C LEU A 90 -12.87 11.46 -6.21
N ILE A 91 -12.40 10.96 -7.35
CA ILE A 91 -12.20 11.77 -8.57
C ILE A 91 -13.55 12.29 -9.07
N ALA A 92 -14.59 11.45 -9.13
CA ALA A 92 -15.91 11.85 -9.60
C ALA A 92 -16.53 12.94 -8.71
N ASN A 93 -16.42 12.80 -7.38
CA ASN A 93 -16.88 13.81 -6.43
C ASN A 93 -16.05 15.10 -6.51
N GLY A 94 -14.73 14.99 -6.64
CA GLY A 94 -13.85 16.14 -6.84
C GLY A 94 -14.18 16.90 -8.12
N ALA A 95 -14.41 16.19 -9.23
CA ALA A 95 -14.81 16.76 -10.50
C ALA A 95 -16.21 17.41 -10.42
N ALA A 96 -17.18 16.74 -9.78
CA ALA A 96 -18.51 17.30 -9.58
C ALA A 96 -18.48 18.58 -8.73
N LEU A 97 -17.73 18.58 -7.63
CA LEU A 97 -17.54 19.75 -6.78
C LEU A 97 -16.87 20.89 -7.55
N ALA A 98 -15.79 20.59 -8.29
CA ALA A 98 -15.13 21.58 -9.14
C ALA A 98 -16.10 22.17 -10.15
N LEU A 99 -16.89 21.34 -10.84
CA LEU A 99 -17.86 21.75 -11.84
C LEU A 99 -18.94 22.66 -11.22
N VAL A 100 -19.49 22.29 -10.06
CA VAL A 100 -20.45 23.12 -9.31
C VAL A 100 -19.83 24.46 -8.93
N LEU A 101 -18.62 24.46 -8.36
CA LEU A 101 -17.94 25.70 -7.96
C LEU A 101 -17.66 26.61 -9.15
N THR A 102 -17.15 26.07 -10.27
CA THR A 102 -16.99 26.86 -11.50
C THR A 102 -18.33 27.33 -12.06
N GLY A 103 -19.39 26.52 -12.00
CA GLY A 103 -20.72 26.91 -12.44
C GLY A 103 -21.26 28.09 -11.64
N VAL A 104 -21.15 28.03 -10.30
CA VAL A 104 -21.53 29.13 -9.41
C VAL A 104 -20.68 30.37 -9.68
N GLN A 105 -19.37 30.21 -9.88
CA GLN A 105 -18.49 31.34 -10.17
C GLN A 105 -18.83 32.00 -11.51
N LEU A 106 -19.09 31.20 -12.54
CA LEU A 106 -19.53 31.69 -13.84
C LEU A 106 -20.85 32.43 -13.74
N PHE A 107 -21.84 31.87 -13.03
CA PHE A 107 -23.15 32.51 -12.83
C PHE A 107 -23.05 33.82 -12.04
N ARG A 108 -22.15 33.91 -11.05
CA ARG A 108 -21.93 35.14 -10.28
C ARG A 108 -21.16 36.21 -11.06
N THR A 109 -20.23 35.79 -11.90
CA THR A 109 -19.35 36.71 -12.66
C THR A 109 -20.04 37.23 -13.91
N TYR A 110 -20.88 36.40 -14.54
CA TYR A 110 -21.55 36.71 -15.79
C TYR A 110 -23.06 36.69 -15.56
N GLY A 111 -23.68 37.87 -15.61
CA GLY A 111 -25.13 38.00 -15.44
C GLY A 111 -25.91 37.57 -16.70
N SER A 112 -25.23 37.44 -17.84
CA SER A 112 -25.81 37.01 -19.11
C SER A 112 -24.82 36.22 -19.97
N PHE A 113 -25.36 35.40 -20.89
CA PHE A 113 -24.55 34.63 -21.85
C PHE A 113 -23.72 35.53 -22.77
N SER A 114 -24.24 36.71 -23.12
CA SER A 114 -23.53 37.69 -23.96
C SER A 114 -22.28 38.24 -23.26
N GLU A 115 -22.34 38.56 -21.97
CA GLU A 115 -21.16 39.01 -21.19
C GLU A 115 -20.08 37.92 -21.13
N PHE A 116 -20.48 36.67 -20.96
CA PHE A 116 -19.56 35.53 -20.99
C PHE A 116 -18.82 35.44 -22.33
N VAL A 117 -19.56 35.45 -23.45
CA VAL A 117 -18.98 35.37 -24.80
C VAL A 117 -18.07 36.56 -25.09
N LEU A 118 -18.50 37.78 -24.77
CA LEU A 118 -17.70 38.99 -24.97
C LEU A 118 -16.41 38.95 -24.15
N SER A 119 -16.45 38.44 -22.91
CA SER A 119 -15.24 38.31 -22.08
C SER A 119 -14.23 37.32 -22.66
N TRP A 120 -14.71 36.24 -23.29
CA TRP A 120 -13.86 35.28 -23.98
C TRP A 120 -13.23 35.87 -25.23
N VAL A 121 -14.01 36.59 -26.04
CA VAL A 121 -13.51 37.31 -27.22
C VAL A 121 -12.46 38.34 -26.81
N TYR A 122 -12.73 39.12 -25.75
CA TYR A 122 -11.78 40.09 -25.22
C TYR A 122 -10.48 39.42 -24.74
N ARG A 123 -10.57 38.31 -23.99
CA ARG A 123 -9.39 37.56 -23.54
C ARG A 123 -8.59 36.98 -24.71
N ALA A 124 -9.26 36.43 -25.72
CA ALA A 124 -8.61 35.92 -26.93
C ALA A 124 -7.89 37.02 -27.70
N ALA A 125 -8.54 38.17 -27.89
CA ALA A 125 -7.92 39.34 -28.51
C ALA A 125 -6.72 39.83 -27.69
N THR A 126 -6.85 39.87 -26.36
CA THR A 126 -5.75 40.26 -25.46
C THR A 126 -4.57 39.30 -25.57
N LEU A 127 -4.81 37.99 -25.69
CA LEU A 127 -3.73 37.00 -25.88
C LEU A 127 -2.99 37.22 -27.20
N VAL A 128 -3.70 37.57 -28.28
CA VAL A 128 -3.07 37.91 -29.58
C VAL A 128 -2.24 39.19 -29.45
N VAL A 129 -2.73 40.20 -28.74
CA VAL A 129 -1.98 41.43 -28.46
C VAL A 129 -0.73 41.15 -27.61
N ILE A 130 -0.84 40.32 -26.58
CA ILE A 130 0.32 39.93 -25.75
C ILE A 130 1.33 39.14 -26.59
N ALA A 131 0.87 38.18 -27.39
CA ALA A 131 1.74 37.38 -28.25
C ALA A 131 2.47 38.24 -29.28
N SER A 132 1.77 39.15 -29.95
CA SER A 132 2.39 40.11 -30.87
C SER A 132 3.34 41.08 -30.14
N GLY A 133 3.02 41.49 -28.92
CA GLY A 133 3.92 42.29 -28.08
C GLY A 133 5.22 41.55 -27.76
N ILE A 134 5.14 40.30 -27.32
CA ILE A 134 6.30 39.43 -27.06
C ILE A 134 7.13 39.25 -28.33
N GLN A 135 6.47 38.96 -29.46
CA GLN A 135 7.13 38.82 -30.75
C GLN A 135 7.86 40.12 -31.14
N ASN A 136 7.23 41.28 -31.00
CA ASN A 136 7.84 42.56 -31.32
C ASN A 136 9.04 42.87 -30.43
N VAL A 137 8.94 42.59 -29.13
CA VAL A 137 10.07 42.71 -28.20
C VAL A 137 11.21 41.79 -28.63
N PHE A 138 10.92 40.51 -28.91
CA PHE A 138 11.91 39.55 -29.33
C PHE A 138 12.60 39.94 -30.65
N VAL A 139 11.83 40.36 -31.65
CA VAL A 139 12.34 40.85 -32.95
C VAL A 139 13.18 42.10 -32.76
N THR A 140 12.74 43.03 -31.91
CA THR A 140 13.50 44.25 -31.60
C THR A 140 14.81 43.90 -30.95
N LEU A 141 14.81 43.05 -29.92
CA LEU A 141 16.01 42.60 -29.23
C LEU A 141 16.96 41.87 -30.19
N ALA A 142 16.44 40.97 -31.03
CA ALA A 142 17.22 40.23 -32.01
C ALA A 142 17.85 41.14 -33.08
N ARG A 143 17.22 42.29 -33.39
CA ARG A 143 17.77 43.28 -34.33
C ARG A 143 18.75 44.25 -33.67
N THR A 144 18.53 44.62 -32.41
CA THR A 144 19.36 45.62 -31.71
C THR A 144 20.57 45.00 -31.00
N LEU A 145 20.44 43.79 -30.44
CA LEU A 145 21.54 43.11 -29.75
C LEU A 145 22.79 42.93 -30.63
N PRO A 146 22.70 42.48 -31.90
CA PRO A 146 23.89 42.32 -32.73
C PRO A 146 24.59 43.64 -33.07
N ILE A 147 23.87 44.76 -33.01
CA ILE A 147 24.40 46.10 -33.29
C ILE A 147 25.07 46.68 -32.03
N LEU A 148 24.51 46.42 -30.85
CA LEU A 148 25.02 46.94 -29.58
C LEU A 148 26.20 46.11 -29.04
N VAL A 149 26.18 44.79 -29.28
CA VAL A 149 27.18 43.85 -28.75
C VAL A 149 28.30 43.64 -29.78
N PRO A 150 29.57 43.93 -29.44
CA PRO A 150 30.69 43.70 -30.33
C PRO A 150 30.77 42.25 -30.82
N THR A 151 31.19 42.03 -32.06
CA THR A 151 31.29 40.70 -32.68
C THR A 151 32.12 39.70 -31.85
N SER A 152 33.12 40.19 -31.10
CA SER A 152 33.95 39.36 -30.21
C SER A 152 33.18 38.69 -29.07
N TRP A 153 32.13 39.32 -28.55
CA TRP A 153 31.30 38.75 -27.48
C TRP A 153 30.44 37.59 -27.98
N TRP A 154 29.95 37.65 -29.22
CA TRP A 154 29.22 36.55 -29.85
C TRP A 154 30.08 35.29 -29.98
N VAL A 155 31.34 35.44 -30.35
CA VAL A 155 32.31 34.34 -30.40
C VAL A 155 32.50 33.72 -29.01
N GLY A 156 32.64 34.55 -27.97
CA GLY A 156 32.75 34.08 -26.58
C GLY A 156 31.52 33.28 -26.11
N ILE A 157 30.31 33.75 -26.45
CA ILE A 157 29.06 33.04 -26.13
C ILE A 157 29.02 31.68 -26.85
N VAL A 158 29.34 31.63 -28.14
CA VAL A 158 29.33 30.36 -28.90
C VAL A 158 30.35 29.36 -28.33
N ILE A 159 31.55 29.83 -27.96
CA ILE A 159 32.58 28.98 -27.35
C ILE A 159 32.12 28.44 -26.00
N THR A 160 31.61 29.30 -25.12
CA THR A 160 31.15 28.88 -23.78
C THR A 160 29.96 27.92 -23.84
N LEU A 161 29.02 28.16 -24.75
CA LEU A 161 27.88 27.27 -24.97
C LEU A 161 28.34 25.91 -25.52
N SER A 162 29.26 25.92 -26.49
CA SER A 162 29.84 24.69 -27.06
C SER A 162 30.61 23.88 -26.01
N MET A 163 31.45 24.53 -25.20
CA MET A 163 32.16 23.87 -24.10
C MET A 163 31.17 23.29 -23.07
N SER A 164 30.11 24.03 -22.74
CA SER A 164 29.08 23.57 -21.80
C SER A 164 28.32 22.34 -22.33
N THR A 165 27.97 22.33 -23.62
CA THR A 165 27.33 21.17 -24.26
C THR A 165 28.25 19.96 -24.28
N LEU A 166 29.53 20.14 -24.61
CA LEU A 166 30.53 19.06 -24.56
C LEU A 166 30.71 18.50 -23.15
N LEU A 167 30.84 19.37 -22.15
CA LEU A 167 30.92 18.98 -20.74
C LEU A 167 29.69 18.18 -20.31
N TRP A 168 28.50 18.61 -20.74
CA TRP A 168 27.26 17.89 -20.44
C TRP A 168 27.21 16.51 -21.08
N ILE A 169 27.62 16.37 -22.35
CA ILE A 169 27.69 15.08 -23.06
C ILE A 169 28.68 14.14 -22.38
N VAL A 170 29.89 14.62 -22.04
CA VAL A 170 30.92 13.82 -21.36
C VAL A 170 30.44 13.39 -19.96
N SER A 171 29.80 14.30 -19.22
CA SER A 171 29.22 13.99 -17.91
C SER A 171 28.18 12.88 -17.99
N MET A 172 27.25 12.97 -18.95
CA MET A 172 26.24 11.94 -19.20
C MET A 172 26.87 10.60 -19.63
N ALA A 173 27.86 10.62 -20.54
CA ALA A 173 28.56 9.41 -20.97
C ALA A 173 29.30 8.73 -19.81
N LYS A 174 29.93 9.51 -18.92
CA LYS A 174 30.60 8.99 -17.74
C LYS A 174 29.61 8.33 -16.77
N LEU A 175 28.48 8.99 -16.49
CA LEU A 175 27.44 8.47 -15.60
C LEU A 175 26.80 7.17 -16.11
N THR A 176 26.64 7.00 -17.44
CA THR A 176 26.09 5.78 -18.03
C THR A 176 27.12 4.66 -18.21
N SER A 177 28.40 4.99 -18.36
CA SER A 177 29.51 4.03 -18.48
C SER A 177 30.00 3.44 -17.15
N LEU A 178 29.60 4.02 -16.01
CA LEU A 178 29.95 3.45 -14.71
C LEU A 178 29.27 2.08 -14.56
N PRO A 179 30.03 0.98 -14.43
CA PRO A 179 29.45 -0.34 -14.27
C PRO A 179 28.56 -0.33 -13.02
N ARG A 180 27.29 -0.69 -13.21
CA ARG A 180 26.35 -0.98 -12.12
C ARG A 180 27.04 -2.01 -11.23
N ARG A 181 27.54 -1.57 -10.08
CA ARG A 181 28.04 -2.46 -9.04
C ARG A 181 26.81 -3.18 -8.50
N THR A 182 26.50 -4.32 -9.10
CA THR A 182 25.54 -5.29 -8.56
C THR A 182 26.17 -5.86 -7.30
N SER A 183 25.77 -5.32 -6.15
CA SER A 183 25.89 -5.98 -4.84
C SER A 183 24.54 -6.59 -4.50
#